data_AF-A0A7S0R7U5-F1
#
_entry.id   AF-A0A7S0R7U5-F1
#
_cell.length_a   1.000
_cell.length_b   1.000
_cell.length_c   1.000
_cell.angle_alpha   90.00
_cell.angle_beta   90.00
_cell.angle_gamma   90.00
#
_symmetry.space_group_name_H-M   'P 1'
#
loop_
_entity.id
_entity.type
_entity.pdbx_description
1 polymer ?
#
loop_
_entity_poly.entity_id
_entity_poly.type
_entity_poly.pdbx_seq_one_letter_code
_entity_poly.pdbx_strand_id
1 'polypeptide(L)'
;MGDNVALPRVLDIKTFAAARDVEVATLVQTLKQHKGADKFGAPTLPRHLRRRATSHRRYIQLRRPNARLAALKRQRLDAAGSGSAEGANGHDARPTNRSMRRRPAMLLAAAIGACAPQLLLATNRDGGQSMVDAEEDQPSTSAPAAVKGHRLETHAWHARRMRMHGAMWGHALAMQAAGRGRGSRSLLHHMRTHALMHDASYWGCIQLQGHQADMAALLEHVTDPEVLQQQLDRSEVHCGAAEWQLTLHAPGAFPAGALAPAKLMWVPLQQQGAGQGGSGEE
;
A
#
# COMPACT_ATOMS: atom_id res chain seq x y z
N MET A 1 44.62 -12.55 16.88
CA MET A 1 44.96 -11.16 16.50
C MET A 1 44.02 -10.77 15.38
N GLY A 2 42.95 -10.05 15.71
CA GLY A 2 42.03 -9.51 14.71
C GLY A 2 42.49 -8.10 14.40
N ASP A 3 43.11 -7.90 13.23
CA ASP A 3 43.55 -6.59 12.82
C ASP A 3 42.34 -5.67 12.68
N ASN A 4 42.38 -4.57 13.43
CA ASN A 4 41.37 -3.52 13.41
C ASN A 4 41.59 -2.70 12.12
N VAL A 5 41.25 -3.29 10.97
CA VAL A 5 41.46 -2.67 9.66
C VAL A 5 40.41 -1.57 9.47
N ALA A 6 40.78 -0.34 9.84
CA ALA A 6 40.00 0.84 9.50
C ALA A 6 39.98 1.01 7.97
N LEU A 7 38.78 1.05 7.39
CA LEU A 7 38.62 1.27 5.95
C LEU A 7 39.13 2.67 5.56
N PRO A 8 39.85 2.82 4.43
CA PRO A 8 40.37 4.11 3.99
C PRO A 8 39.23 5.06 3.60
N ARG A 9 39.32 6.33 4.03
CA ARG A 9 38.32 7.37 3.72
C ARG A 9 38.31 7.79 2.24
N VAL A 10 39.42 7.57 1.55
CA VAL A 10 39.61 7.87 0.13
C VAL A 10 40.19 6.64 -0.53
N LEU A 11 39.57 6.19 -1.62
CA LEU A 11 40.05 5.08 -2.42
C LEU A 11 40.89 5.63 -3.57
N ASP A 12 42.18 5.24 -3.63
CA ASP A 12 42.96 5.48 -4.84
C ASP A 12 42.59 4.43 -5.90
N ILE A 13 41.90 4.91 -6.93
CA ILE A 13 41.32 4.08 -7.98
C ILE A 13 42.43 3.36 -8.77
N LYS A 14 43.59 3.98 -8.96
CA LYS A 14 44.67 3.41 -9.79
C LYS A 14 45.32 2.22 -9.13
N THR A 15 45.72 2.36 -7.86
CA THR A 15 46.31 1.27 -7.09
C THR A 15 45.30 0.14 -6.86
N PHE A 16 44.04 0.48 -6.56
CA PHE A 16 42.99 -0.52 -6.39
C PHE A 16 42.69 -1.32 -7.67
N ALA A 17 42.65 -0.65 -8.83
CA ALA A 17 42.45 -1.31 -10.11
C ALA A 17 43.65 -2.18 -10.50
N ALA A 18 44.88 -1.69 -10.30
CA ALA A 18 46.10 -2.42 -10.62
C ALA A 18 46.23 -3.73 -9.81
N ALA A 19 45.87 -3.69 -8.52
CA ALA A 19 45.88 -4.89 -7.67
C ALA A 19 44.89 -5.97 -8.13
N ARG A 20 43.86 -5.61 -8.91
CA ARG A 20 42.79 -6.51 -9.39
C ARG A 20 42.79 -6.71 -10.90
N ASP A 21 43.86 -6.33 -11.59
CA ASP A 21 43.91 -6.37 -13.06
C ASP A 21 43.67 -7.79 -13.61
N VAL A 22 44.30 -8.79 -13.01
CA VAL A 22 44.15 -10.21 -13.40
C VAL A 22 42.70 -10.69 -13.24
N GLU A 23 42.06 -10.36 -12.13
CA GLU A 23 40.66 -10.72 -11.86
C GLU A 23 39.71 -10.07 -12.87
N VAL A 24 39.92 -8.78 -13.16
CA VAL A 24 39.09 -8.05 -14.13
C VAL A 24 39.32 -8.59 -15.55
N ALA A 25 40.57 -8.89 -15.93
CA ALA A 25 40.91 -9.44 -17.23
C ALA A 25 40.26 -10.82 -17.46
N THR A 26 40.34 -11.71 -16.47
CA THR A 26 39.70 -13.03 -16.53
C THR A 26 38.17 -12.91 -16.61
N LEU A 27 37.56 -11.99 -15.85
CA LEU A 27 36.12 -11.72 -15.94
C LEU A 27 35.70 -11.21 -17.33
N VAL A 28 36.47 -10.30 -17.92
CA VAL A 28 36.16 -9.78 -19.26
C VAL A 28 36.32 -10.87 -20.32
N GLN A 29 37.33 -11.73 -20.19
CA GLN A 29 37.54 -12.85 -21.11
C GLN A 29 36.40 -13.87 -21.03
N THR A 30 35.95 -14.23 -19.83
CA THR A 30 34.80 -15.13 -19.65
C THR A 30 33.51 -14.50 -20.17
N LEU A 31 33.25 -13.22 -19.91
CA LEU A 31 32.08 -12.52 -20.44
C LEU A 31 32.09 -12.49 -21.98
N LYS A 32 33.23 -12.22 -22.63
CA LYS A 32 33.35 -12.23 -24.10
C LYS A 32 33.05 -13.58 -24.74
N GLN A 33 33.23 -14.69 -24.02
CA GLN A 33 32.84 -16.02 -24.50
C GLN A 33 31.31 -16.20 -24.55
N HIS A 34 30.54 -15.39 -23.80
CA HIS A 34 29.08 -15.39 -23.83
C HIS A 34 28.51 -14.43 -24.87
N LYS A 35 27.49 -14.88 -25.62
CA LYS A 35 26.77 -14.04 -26.60
C LYS A 35 26.11 -12.84 -25.91
N GLY A 36 26.40 -11.62 -26.39
CA GLY A 36 25.78 -10.37 -25.91
C GLY A 36 26.66 -9.48 -25.02
N ALA A 37 27.94 -9.84 -24.82
CA ALA A 37 28.88 -9.15 -23.94
C ALA A 37 29.35 -7.77 -24.42
N ASP A 38 29.12 -7.41 -25.69
CA ASP A 38 29.62 -6.15 -26.27
C ASP A 38 28.88 -4.89 -25.78
N LYS A 39 27.77 -5.07 -25.07
CA LYS A 39 26.92 -3.98 -24.57
C LYS A 39 27.06 -3.90 -23.05
N PHE A 40 27.80 -2.89 -22.58
CA PHE A 40 27.92 -2.57 -21.14
C PHE A 40 27.34 -1.19 -20.77
N GLY A 41 26.81 -1.04 -19.56
CA GLY A 41 26.42 0.25 -18.96
C GLY A 41 24.96 0.70 -19.14
N ALA A 42 24.64 1.89 -18.65
CA ALA A 42 23.26 2.43 -18.63
C ALA A 42 22.51 2.50 -19.99
N PRO A 43 23.18 2.69 -21.15
CA PRO A 43 22.52 2.66 -22.45
C PRO A 43 21.94 1.29 -22.83
N THR A 44 22.47 0.21 -22.26
CA THR A 44 22.06 -1.17 -22.57
C THR A 44 20.79 -1.57 -21.84
N LEU A 45 20.53 -0.94 -20.70
CA LEU A 45 19.30 -1.13 -19.93
C LEU A 45 18.10 -0.58 -20.71
N PRO A 46 17.04 -1.38 -20.90
CA PRO A 46 15.76 -0.92 -21.42
C PRO A 46 15.24 0.29 -20.66
N ARG A 47 14.59 1.23 -21.35
CA ARG A 47 14.13 2.51 -20.76
C ARG A 47 13.26 2.31 -19.51
N HIS A 48 12.47 1.23 -19.44
CA HIS A 48 11.59 0.94 -18.30
C HIS A 48 12.32 0.46 -17.04
N LEU A 49 13.57 -0.03 -17.16
CA LEU A 49 14.43 -0.40 -16.02
C LEU A 49 15.29 0.76 -15.52
N ARG A 50 15.43 1.84 -16.30
CA ARG A 50 16.25 3.00 -15.91
C ARG A 50 15.61 3.74 -14.74
N ARG A 51 16.42 4.01 -13.70
CA ARG A 51 16.03 4.78 -12.51
C ARG A 51 16.76 6.13 -12.48
N ARG A 52 16.25 7.09 -11.72
CA ARG A 52 16.89 8.40 -11.49
C ARG A 52 17.74 8.33 -10.22
N ALA A 53 18.93 8.93 -10.24
CA ALA A 53 19.74 9.08 -9.04
C ALA A 53 19.03 10.00 -8.02
N THR A 54 19.15 9.66 -6.74
CA THR A 54 18.65 10.46 -5.63
C THR A 54 19.74 11.36 -5.06
N SER A 55 19.37 12.42 -4.35
CA SER A 55 20.33 13.30 -3.67
C SER A 55 21.12 12.57 -2.59
N HIS A 56 22.39 12.94 -2.40
CA HIS A 56 23.21 12.43 -1.30
C HIS A 56 22.77 12.91 0.10
N ARG A 57 22.00 14.01 0.16
CA ARG A 57 21.43 14.48 1.43
C ARG A 57 20.37 13.50 1.90
N ARG A 58 20.53 13.00 3.13
CA ARG A 58 19.51 12.18 3.79
C ARG A 58 18.20 12.98 3.83
N TYR A 59 17.08 12.32 3.51
CA TYR A 59 15.77 12.95 3.63
C TYR A 59 15.50 13.24 5.11
N ILE A 60 15.55 14.52 5.49
CA ILE A 60 15.13 14.99 6.79
C ILE A 60 13.70 15.47 6.62
N GLN A 61 12.76 14.94 7.41
CA GLN A 61 11.40 15.46 7.49
C GLN A 61 11.42 16.82 8.21
N LEU A 62 11.93 17.84 7.53
CA LEU A 62 11.71 19.22 7.93
C LEU A 62 10.23 19.49 7.71
N ARG A 63 9.43 19.33 8.76
CA ARG A 63 8.08 19.90 8.79
C ARG A 63 8.28 21.41 8.66
N ARG A 64 8.21 21.91 7.43
CA ARG A 64 8.25 23.36 7.17
C ARG A 64 7.20 23.97 8.09
N PRO A 65 7.56 24.91 8.98
CA PRO A 65 6.58 25.62 9.77
C PRO A 65 5.53 26.15 8.81
N ASN A 66 4.28 25.77 9.01
CA ASN A 66 3.21 26.24 8.15
C ASN A 66 3.09 27.75 8.41
N ALA A 67 3.69 28.56 7.53
CA ALA A 67 3.82 30.01 7.71
C ALA A 67 2.46 30.67 7.96
N ARG A 68 1.39 30.12 7.36
CA ARG A 68 0.01 30.55 7.58
C ARG A 68 -0.49 30.29 9.00
N LEU A 69 -0.17 29.12 9.58
CA LEU A 69 -0.50 28.82 10.98
C LEU A 69 0.36 29.63 11.96
N ALA A 70 1.63 29.88 11.63
CA ALA A 70 2.50 30.75 12.42
C ALA A 70 1.99 32.20 12.43
N ALA A 71 1.53 32.72 11.28
CA ALA A 71 0.91 34.03 11.18
C ALA A 71 -0.41 34.13 11.96
N LEU A 72 -1.29 33.12 11.85
CA LEU A 72 -2.53 33.05 12.65
C LEU A 72 -2.24 32.98 14.16
N LYS A 73 -1.19 32.25 14.56
CA LYS A 73 -0.78 32.19 15.96
C LYS A 73 -0.25 33.54 16.45
N ARG A 74 0.53 34.25 15.62
CA ARG A 74 0.98 35.63 15.93
C ARG A 74 -0.21 36.58 16.06
N GLN A 75 -1.11 36.61 15.08
CA GLN A 75 -2.33 37.43 15.13
C GLN A 75 -3.19 37.14 16.38
N ARG A 76 -3.30 35.88 16.81
CA ARG A 76 -3.99 35.51 18.06
C ARG A 76 -3.27 36.00 19.32
N LEU A 77 -1.94 35.97 19.33
CA LEU A 77 -1.13 36.48 20.45
C LEU A 77 -1.20 38.01 20.51
N ASP A 78 -1.16 38.68 19.36
CA ASP A 78 -1.28 40.13 19.25
C ASP A 78 -2.68 40.60 19.69
N ALA A 79 -3.74 39.89 19.29
CA ALA A 79 -5.11 40.15 19.73
C ALA A 79 -5.35 39.86 21.22
N ALA A 80 -4.63 38.89 21.80
CA ALA A 80 -4.66 38.61 23.24
C ALA A 80 -3.87 39.64 24.05
N GLY A 81 -2.90 40.33 23.44
CA GLY A 81 -2.13 41.41 24.08
C GLY A 81 -2.84 42.77 24.08
N SER A 82 -3.85 42.97 23.22
CA SER A 82 -4.58 44.24 23.08
C SER A 82 -5.95 44.28 23.76
N GLY A 83 -6.34 43.22 24.48
CA GLY A 83 -7.63 43.12 25.17
C GLY A 83 -7.44 42.77 26.64
N SER A 84 -8.08 43.55 27.53
CA SER A 84 -8.20 43.29 28.97
C SER A 84 -8.54 41.83 29.22
N ALA A 85 -7.74 41.17 30.07
CA ALA A 85 -7.85 39.76 30.39
C ALA A 85 -9.06 39.48 31.31
N GLU A 86 -10.27 39.51 30.77
CA GLU A 86 -11.47 38.99 31.45
C GLU A 86 -12.32 38.20 30.44
N GLY A 87 -12.37 36.86 30.63
CA GLY A 87 -13.40 36.02 29.98
C GLY A 87 -12.95 34.99 28.94
N ALA A 88 -11.72 34.47 28.96
CA ALA A 88 -11.37 33.30 28.14
C ALA A 88 -11.34 32.02 28.99
N ASN A 89 -12.45 31.27 28.98
CA ASN A 89 -12.53 29.93 29.56
C ASN A 89 -11.42 29.04 28.95
N GLY A 90 -10.47 28.59 29.78
CA GLY A 90 -9.27 27.83 29.40
C GLY A 90 -9.52 26.38 28.94
N HIS A 91 -10.67 26.11 28.32
CA HIS A 91 -11.08 24.79 27.85
C HIS A 91 -10.72 24.51 26.37
N ASP A 92 -10.53 25.53 25.54
CA ASP A 92 -10.35 25.36 24.08
C ASP A 92 -8.92 25.09 23.61
N ALA A 93 -7.93 25.12 24.51
CA ALA A 93 -6.52 24.86 24.19
C ALA A 93 -6.00 23.51 24.71
N ARG A 94 -6.82 22.72 25.42
CA ARG A 94 -6.39 21.43 25.96
C ARG A 94 -6.58 20.34 24.90
N PRO A 95 -5.54 19.56 24.56
CA PRO A 95 -5.67 18.50 23.57
C PRO A 95 -6.73 17.47 24.02
N THR A 96 -7.82 17.36 23.27
CA THR A 96 -9.02 16.63 23.66
C THR A 96 -8.80 15.11 23.74
N ASN A 97 -7.87 14.58 22.94
CA ASN A 97 -7.56 13.14 22.91
C ASN A 97 -6.10 12.85 23.32
N ARG A 98 -5.86 11.69 23.94
CA ARG A 98 -4.54 11.11 24.26
C ARG A 98 -3.57 11.15 23.08
N SER A 99 -4.06 10.89 21.85
CA SER A 99 -3.28 11.00 20.61
C SER A 99 -2.76 12.42 20.36
N MET A 100 -3.58 13.46 20.61
CA MET A 100 -3.16 14.85 20.46
C MET A 100 -2.16 15.28 21.54
N ARG A 101 -2.21 14.70 22.74
CA ARG A 101 -1.23 14.92 23.81
C ARG A 101 0.12 14.27 23.51
N ARG A 102 0.13 13.12 22.83
CA ARG A 102 1.34 12.39 22.41
C ARG A 102 1.99 12.93 21.12
N ARG A 103 1.23 13.61 20.26
CA ARG A 103 1.74 14.25 19.04
C ARG A 103 2.88 15.26 19.25
N PRO A 104 2.86 16.20 20.22
CA PRO A 104 3.99 17.12 20.42
C PRO A 104 5.26 16.41 20.91
N ALA A 105 5.14 15.43 21.81
CA ALA A 105 6.27 14.66 22.30
C ALA A 105 6.88 13.75 21.22
N MET A 106 6.05 13.04 20.44
CA MET A 106 6.53 12.21 19.32
C MET A 106 7.11 13.05 18.17
N LEU A 107 6.62 14.28 17.94
CA LEU A 107 7.21 15.19 16.98
C LEU A 107 8.56 15.74 17.43
N LEU A 108 8.72 16.01 18.73
CA LEU A 108 10.01 16.35 19.34
C LEU A 108 10.98 15.17 19.26
N ALA A 109 10.54 13.96 19.62
CA ALA A 109 11.36 12.75 19.53
C ALA A 109 11.78 12.44 18.08
N ALA A 110 10.88 12.60 17.10
CA ALA A 110 11.20 12.45 15.69
C ALA A 110 12.15 13.56 15.18
N ALA A 111 12.05 14.79 15.69
CA ALA A 111 12.96 15.87 15.36
C ALA A 111 14.36 15.67 15.99
N ILE A 112 14.43 15.22 17.24
CA ILE A 112 15.67 14.90 17.96
C ILE A 112 16.37 13.70 17.30
N GLY A 113 15.63 12.63 16.98
CA GLY A 113 16.16 11.46 16.27
C GLY A 113 16.61 11.77 14.83
N ALA A 114 16.00 12.77 14.18
CA ALA A 114 16.45 13.25 12.87
C ALA A 114 17.67 14.18 12.92
N CYS A 115 18.03 14.71 14.10
CA CYS A 115 19.12 15.68 14.27
C CYS A 115 20.45 15.09 14.79
N ALA A 116 20.52 13.80 15.12
CA ALA A 116 21.76 13.17 15.58
C ALA A 116 22.52 12.53 14.39
N PRO A 117 23.70 13.10 14.03
CA PRO A 117 24.91 12.56 14.65
C PRO A 117 25.90 13.62 15.18
N GLN A 118 25.58 14.92 15.14
CA GLN A 118 26.54 15.97 15.54
C GLN A 118 26.32 16.60 16.92
N LEU A 119 25.24 16.25 17.63
CA LEU A 119 24.97 16.76 18.98
C LEU A 119 25.38 15.81 20.12
N LEU A 120 25.97 14.65 19.80
CA LEU A 120 26.41 13.63 20.76
C LEU A 120 27.88 13.82 21.22
N LEU A 121 28.39 15.06 21.20
CA LEU A 121 29.67 15.40 21.83
C LEU A 121 29.52 16.34 23.04
N ALA A 122 28.30 16.70 23.41
CA ALA A 122 28.06 17.75 24.40
C ALA A 122 26.98 17.41 25.43
N THR A 123 26.92 16.17 25.93
CA THR A 123 26.36 15.87 27.26
C THR A 123 26.92 14.54 27.77
N ASN A 124 28.21 14.51 28.08
CA ASN A 124 28.68 13.65 29.17
C ASN A 124 28.41 14.42 30.46
N ARG A 125 27.31 14.11 31.13
CA ARG A 125 27.18 14.18 32.60
C ARG A 125 25.84 13.60 33.04
N ASP A 126 26.00 12.70 33.99
CA ASP A 126 25.03 12.20 34.98
C ASP A 126 24.12 11.04 34.55
N GLY A 127 24.26 9.98 35.34
CA GLY A 127 23.74 8.65 35.09
C GLY A 127 22.23 8.53 35.28
N GLY A 128 21.68 7.55 34.59
CA GLY A 128 20.30 7.11 34.70
C GLY A 128 20.17 5.77 34.01
N GLN A 129 19.72 4.77 34.76
CA GLN A 129 19.74 3.35 34.46
C GLN A 129 19.00 2.97 33.16
N SER A 130 19.54 1.96 32.50
CA SER A 130 18.87 1.16 31.49
C SER A 130 17.67 0.43 32.11
N MET A 131 16.47 0.60 31.55
CA MET A 131 15.42 -0.40 31.64
C MET A 131 14.96 -0.80 30.24
N VAL A 132 15.03 -2.11 30.06
CA VAL A 132 14.63 -2.95 28.96
C VAL A 132 13.11 -3.11 28.91
N ASP A 133 12.64 -3.54 27.73
CA ASP A 133 11.36 -4.18 27.44
C ASP A 133 10.13 -3.28 27.23
N ALA A 134 9.96 -2.86 25.98
CA ALA A 134 8.64 -2.54 25.42
C ALA A 134 8.55 -3.20 24.04
N GLU A 135 7.64 -4.17 23.93
CA GLU A 135 7.26 -4.88 22.70
C GLU A 135 7.11 -3.92 21.52
N GLU A 136 7.63 -4.34 20.36
CA GLU A 136 7.55 -3.64 19.08
C GLU A 136 6.11 -3.56 18.58
N ASP A 137 5.35 -2.61 19.10
CA ASP A 137 4.07 -2.23 18.53
C ASP A 137 4.34 -1.34 17.31
N GLN A 138 4.13 -1.91 16.12
CA GLN A 138 4.48 -1.28 14.84
C GLN A 138 3.89 0.14 14.72
N PRO A 139 4.70 1.18 14.41
CA PRO A 139 4.19 2.53 14.26
C PRO A 139 3.36 2.63 12.97
N SER A 140 2.04 2.69 13.13
CA SER A 140 1.05 3.04 12.11
C SER A 140 1.31 4.43 11.51
N THR A 141 2.31 4.50 10.64
CA THR A 141 2.73 5.72 9.94
C THR A 141 1.86 5.93 8.71
N SER A 142 0.59 6.23 8.92
CA SER A 142 -0.23 6.92 7.91
C SER A 142 -1.52 7.47 8.50
N ALA A 143 -1.45 8.66 9.10
CA ALA A 143 -2.62 9.54 9.09
C ALA A 143 -2.53 10.36 7.79
N PRO A 144 -3.31 10.05 6.74
CA PRO A 144 -3.07 10.67 5.45
C PRO A 144 -3.74 12.03 5.34
N ALA A 145 -3.18 12.88 4.49
CA ALA A 145 -3.95 13.94 3.84
C ALA A 145 -5.24 13.32 3.27
N ALA A 146 -6.37 14.01 3.45
CA ALA A 146 -7.71 13.53 3.10
C ALA A 146 -7.82 13.19 1.59
N VAL A 147 -7.42 11.99 1.22
CA VAL A 147 -7.84 11.36 -0.03
C VAL A 147 -9.32 11.09 0.18
N LYS A 148 -10.18 11.71 -0.62
CA LYS A 148 -11.62 11.44 -0.53
C LYS A 148 -11.82 9.96 -0.92
N GLY A 149 -12.50 9.19 -0.10
CA GLY A 149 -12.76 7.77 -0.34
C GLY A 149 -11.78 6.78 0.31
N HIS A 150 -12.29 5.56 0.48
CA HIS A 150 -11.63 4.44 1.13
C HIS A 150 -10.42 3.95 0.33
N ARG A 151 -9.34 3.62 1.04
CA ARG A 151 -8.11 3.09 0.44
C ARG A 151 -8.16 1.57 0.47
N LEU A 152 -7.80 0.94 -0.65
CA LEU A 152 -7.56 -0.49 -0.72
C LEU A 152 -6.22 -0.83 -0.04
N GLU A 153 -6.01 -2.09 0.32
CA GLU A 153 -4.81 -2.58 1.01
C GLU A 153 -3.52 -2.28 0.20
N THR A 154 -3.60 -2.46 -1.12
CA THR A 154 -2.53 -2.21 -2.09
C THR A 154 -2.36 -0.72 -2.45
N HIS A 155 -3.14 0.20 -1.86
CA HIS A 155 -3.21 1.60 -2.27
C HIS A 155 -1.85 2.30 -2.30
N ALA A 156 -0.99 2.06 -1.31
CA ALA A 156 0.35 2.66 -1.27
C ALA A 156 1.23 2.24 -2.46
N TRP A 157 1.11 0.98 -2.90
CA TRP A 157 1.83 0.47 -4.07
C TRP A 157 1.35 1.13 -5.36
N HIS A 158 0.02 1.21 -5.52
CA HIS A 158 -0.61 1.84 -6.67
C HIS A 158 -0.34 3.34 -6.72
N ALA A 159 -0.45 4.06 -5.60
CA ALA A 159 -0.23 5.49 -5.51
C ALA A 159 1.21 5.92 -5.86
N ARG A 160 2.20 5.04 -5.67
CA ARG A 160 3.59 5.30 -6.06
C ARG A 160 3.84 5.11 -7.57
N ARG A 161 2.98 4.39 -8.29
CA ARG A 161 3.21 3.95 -9.68
C ARG A 161 2.21 4.55 -10.67
N MET A 162 0.99 4.80 -10.22
CA MET A 162 -0.15 5.19 -11.03
C MET A 162 -0.80 6.45 -10.46
N ARG A 163 -1.53 7.16 -11.32
CA ARG A 163 -2.35 8.29 -10.87
C ARG A 163 -3.58 7.75 -10.15
N MET A 164 -3.73 8.13 -8.89
CA MET A 164 -4.90 7.80 -8.08
C MET A 164 -6.05 8.77 -8.34
N HIS A 165 -7.26 8.25 -8.37
CA HIS A 165 -8.52 8.99 -8.37
C HIS A 165 -9.21 8.77 -7.03
N GLY A 166 -9.11 9.77 -6.15
CA GLY A 166 -9.59 9.65 -4.78
C GLY A 166 -11.03 10.10 -4.64
N ALA A 167 -12.01 9.34 -5.14
CA ALA A 167 -13.45 9.40 -4.78
C ALA A 167 -14.32 8.64 -5.81
N MET A 168 -13.77 7.63 -6.47
CA MET A 168 -14.53 6.89 -7.48
C MET A 168 -15.40 5.87 -6.74
N TRP A 169 -16.72 6.07 -6.76
CA TRP A 169 -17.69 5.23 -6.03
C TRP A 169 -17.32 5.01 -4.55
N GLY A 170 -16.82 6.06 -3.88
CA GLY A 170 -16.40 5.98 -2.49
C GLY A 170 -15.01 5.39 -2.25
N HIS A 171 -14.29 4.96 -3.29
CA HIS A 171 -12.93 4.40 -3.20
C HIS A 171 -11.86 5.27 -3.88
N ALA A 172 -10.60 5.08 -3.45
CA ALA A 172 -9.43 5.69 -4.03
C ALA A 172 -8.69 4.71 -4.96
N LEU A 173 -9.04 4.74 -6.25
CA LEU A 173 -8.61 3.75 -7.25
C LEU A 173 -7.50 4.26 -8.17
N ALA A 174 -6.67 3.36 -8.68
CA ALA A 174 -5.67 3.68 -9.69
C ALA A 174 -6.30 3.73 -11.07
N MET A 175 -6.07 4.80 -11.83
CA MET A 175 -6.63 4.93 -13.17
C MET A 175 -5.65 4.62 -14.30
N GLN A 176 -4.43 5.17 -14.22
CA GLN A 176 -3.51 5.15 -15.36
C GLN A 176 -2.05 5.20 -14.93
N ALA A 177 -1.19 4.59 -15.73
CA ALA A 177 0.25 4.64 -15.54
C ALA A 177 0.80 6.06 -15.75
N ALA A 178 1.89 6.38 -15.06
CA ALA A 178 2.59 7.64 -15.25
C ALA A 178 3.31 7.69 -16.61
N GLY A 179 3.33 8.86 -17.26
CA GLY A 179 4.09 9.12 -18.50
C GLY A 179 3.24 9.45 -19.72
N ARG A 180 3.91 9.76 -20.84
CA ARG A 180 3.26 10.10 -22.12
C ARG A 180 2.54 8.88 -22.67
N GLY A 181 1.27 9.06 -23.07
CA GLY A 181 0.43 7.96 -23.55
C GLY A 181 -0.10 7.04 -22.45
N ARG A 182 0.12 7.36 -21.16
CA ARG A 182 -0.56 6.74 -20.01
C ARG A 182 -0.47 5.20 -19.93
N GLY A 183 0.50 4.63 -20.65
CA GLY A 183 0.71 3.19 -20.73
C GLY A 183 -0.27 2.43 -21.62
N SER A 184 -1.18 3.05 -22.38
CA SER A 184 -2.23 2.33 -23.13
C SER A 184 -1.69 1.35 -24.17
N ARG A 185 -0.76 1.79 -25.03
CA ARG A 185 -0.11 0.91 -26.03
C ARG A 185 0.69 -0.20 -25.36
N SER A 186 1.37 0.12 -24.27
CA SER A 186 2.13 -0.87 -23.50
C SER A 186 1.20 -1.90 -22.89
N LEU A 187 0.09 -1.46 -22.29
CA LEU A 187 -0.93 -2.31 -21.68
C LEU A 187 -1.48 -3.30 -22.72
N LEU A 188 -1.94 -2.82 -23.87
CA LEU A 188 -2.47 -3.67 -24.94
C LEU A 188 -1.43 -4.67 -25.48
N HIS A 189 -0.18 -4.22 -25.65
CA HIS A 189 0.90 -5.11 -26.05
C HIS A 189 1.14 -6.21 -25.01
N HIS A 190 1.22 -5.86 -23.72
CA HIS A 190 1.41 -6.83 -22.65
C HIS A 190 0.20 -7.74 -22.49
N MET A 191 -1.03 -7.26 -22.62
CA MET A 191 -2.22 -8.12 -22.61
C MET A 191 -2.19 -9.18 -23.71
N ARG A 192 -1.58 -8.88 -24.87
CA ARG A 192 -1.45 -9.83 -25.98
C ARG A 192 -0.27 -10.79 -25.83
N THR A 193 0.83 -10.36 -25.21
CA THR A 193 2.12 -11.07 -25.23
C THR A 193 2.57 -11.61 -23.89
N HIS A 194 1.96 -11.14 -22.80
CA HIS A 194 2.41 -11.33 -21.43
C HIS A 194 1.20 -11.44 -20.48
N ALA A 195 1.50 -11.62 -19.19
CA ALA A 195 0.48 -11.62 -18.14
C ALA A 195 0.21 -10.20 -17.61
N LEU A 196 -1.05 -9.96 -17.21
CA LEU A 196 -1.50 -8.75 -16.55
C LEU A 196 -2.21 -9.09 -15.25
N MET A 197 -1.94 -8.34 -14.19
CA MET A 197 -2.71 -8.39 -12.94
C MET A 197 -3.41 -7.06 -12.72
N HIS A 198 -4.67 -7.12 -12.32
CA HIS A 198 -5.48 -5.97 -11.92
C HIS A 198 -5.93 -6.15 -10.47
N ASP A 199 -5.95 -5.05 -9.72
CA ASP A 199 -6.51 -5.06 -8.37
C ASP A 199 -8.01 -4.85 -8.45
N ALA A 200 -8.77 -5.87 -8.07
CA ALA A 200 -10.24 -5.90 -8.06
C ALA A 200 -10.80 -5.89 -6.63
N SER A 201 -10.01 -5.55 -5.62
CA SER A 201 -10.42 -5.67 -4.20
C SER A 201 -11.55 -4.70 -3.80
N TYR A 202 -12.01 -3.84 -4.72
CA TYR A 202 -13.19 -2.99 -4.55
C TYR A 202 -14.51 -3.74 -4.82
N TRP A 203 -14.49 -4.98 -5.30
CA TRP A 203 -15.69 -5.81 -5.39
C TRP A 203 -16.12 -6.23 -3.98
N GLY A 204 -17.34 -5.82 -3.59
CA GLY A 204 -17.98 -6.32 -2.38
C GLY A 204 -18.57 -7.72 -2.61
N CYS A 205 -18.36 -8.62 -1.66
CA CYS A 205 -18.93 -9.97 -1.69
C CYS A 205 -20.06 -10.07 -0.66
N ILE A 206 -21.22 -10.59 -1.07
CA ILE A 206 -22.34 -10.91 -0.18
C ILE A 206 -22.49 -12.42 -0.16
N GLN A 207 -22.30 -13.03 1.00
CA GLN A 207 -22.51 -14.45 1.19
C GLN A 207 -23.93 -14.68 1.71
N LEU A 208 -24.69 -15.50 0.97
CA LEU A 208 -26.00 -15.98 1.39
C LEU A 208 -25.88 -17.48 1.69
N GLN A 209 -26.60 -17.94 2.71
CA GLN A 209 -26.61 -19.34 3.13
C GLN A 209 -28.06 -19.80 3.26
N GLY A 210 -28.36 -20.98 2.73
CA GLY A 210 -29.71 -21.53 2.73
C GLY A 210 -29.83 -22.76 1.85
N HIS A 211 -31.04 -23.31 1.76
CA HIS A 211 -31.32 -24.38 0.80
C HIS A 211 -31.30 -23.81 -0.62
N GLN A 212 -30.76 -24.58 -1.56
CA GLN A 212 -30.55 -24.12 -2.92
C GLN A 212 -31.84 -23.66 -3.61
N ALA A 213 -32.95 -24.37 -3.38
CA ALA A 213 -34.25 -24.02 -3.95
C ALA A 213 -34.74 -22.63 -3.48
N ASP A 214 -34.58 -22.32 -2.20
CA ASP A 214 -35.01 -21.04 -1.63
C ASP A 214 -34.17 -19.88 -2.16
N MET A 215 -32.86 -20.12 -2.30
CA MET A 215 -31.94 -19.12 -2.86
C MET A 215 -32.21 -18.88 -4.35
N ALA A 216 -32.52 -19.93 -5.12
CA ALA A 216 -32.93 -19.79 -6.52
C ALA A 216 -34.22 -18.98 -6.65
N ALA A 217 -35.23 -19.25 -5.82
CA ALA A 217 -36.47 -18.49 -5.79
C ALA A 217 -36.25 -17.01 -5.43
N LEU A 218 -35.34 -16.71 -4.49
CA LEU A 218 -34.97 -15.33 -4.17
C LEU A 218 -34.28 -14.63 -5.35
N LEU A 219 -33.35 -15.32 -6.01
CA LEU A 219 -32.64 -14.78 -7.17
C LEU A 219 -33.58 -14.51 -8.34
N GLU A 220 -34.60 -15.34 -8.55
CA GLU A 220 -35.61 -15.16 -9.60
C GLU A 220 -36.34 -13.81 -9.45
N HIS A 221 -36.56 -13.33 -8.22
CA HIS A 221 -37.22 -12.05 -7.98
C HIS A 221 -36.34 -10.83 -8.31
N VAL A 222 -35.01 -10.98 -8.33
CA VAL A 222 -34.07 -9.87 -8.47
C VAL A 222 -33.20 -9.98 -9.72
N THR A 223 -33.47 -10.94 -10.59
CA THR A 223 -32.69 -11.19 -11.82
C THR A 223 -33.62 -11.48 -12.99
N ASP A 224 -33.02 -11.63 -14.17
CA ASP A 224 -33.71 -12.17 -15.34
C ASP A 224 -34.01 -13.66 -15.13
N PRO A 225 -35.29 -14.09 -15.08
CA PRO A 225 -35.66 -15.48 -14.83
C PRO A 225 -35.18 -16.42 -15.95
N GLU A 226 -35.15 -15.99 -17.21
CA GLU A 226 -34.74 -16.84 -18.33
C GLU A 226 -33.23 -17.13 -18.26
N VAL A 227 -32.43 -16.08 -18.04
CA VAL A 227 -30.97 -16.22 -17.91
C VAL A 227 -30.62 -17.00 -16.64
N LEU A 228 -31.33 -16.76 -15.54
CA LEU A 228 -31.11 -17.49 -14.30
C LEU A 228 -31.35 -18.99 -14.49
N GLN A 229 -32.47 -19.39 -15.09
CA GLN A 229 -32.78 -20.79 -15.35
C GLN A 229 -31.71 -21.45 -16.24
N GLN A 230 -31.30 -20.78 -17.33
CA GLN A 230 -30.22 -21.27 -18.19
C GLN A 230 -28.90 -21.49 -17.46
N GLN A 231 -28.56 -20.66 -16.47
CA GLN A 231 -27.36 -20.87 -15.66
C GLN A 231 -27.55 -21.97 -14.63
N LEU A 232 -28.73 -22.05 -14.00
CA LEU A 232 -29.03 -23.09 -13.02
C LEU A 232 -29.03 -24.48 -13.66
N ASP A 233 -29.50 -24.63 -14.90
CA ASP A 233 -29.51 -25.94 -15.59
C ASP A 233 -28.10 -26.54 -15.81
N ARG A 234 -27.05 -25.74 -15.67
CA ARG A 234 -25.66 -26.19 -15.86
C ARG A 234 -25.15 -26.92 -14.63
N SER A 235 -24.69 -28.15 -14.82
CA SER A 235 -24.10 -28.96 -13.74
C SER A 235 -22.90 -28.30 -13.05
N GLU A 236 -22.05 -27.58 -13.81
CA GLU A 236 -20.85 -26.91 -13.27
C GLU A 236 -21.19 -25.79 -12.28
N VAL A 237 -22.34 -25.16 -12.49
CA VAL A 237 -22.85 -24.08 -11.65
C VAL A 237 -23.25 -24.66 -10.29
N HIS A 238 -24.05 -25.73 -10.28
CA HIS A 238 -24.49 -26.40 -9.05
C HIS A 238 -23.37 -26.96 -8.19
N CYS A 239 -22.34 -27.56 -8.81
CA CYS A 239 -21.21 -28.10 -8.05
C CYS A 239 -20.22 -27.02 -7.58
N GLY A 240 -20.45 -25.74 -7.91
CA GLY A 240 -19.60 -24.62 -7.54
C GLY A 240 -18.30 -24.54 -8.35
N ALA A 241 -18.22 -25.23 -9.49
CA ALA A 241 -17.04 -25.24 -10.34
C ALA A 241 -16.97 -24.03 -11.30
N ALA A 242 -18.07 -23.29 -11.47
CA ALA A 242 -18.13 -22.15 -12.38
C ALA A 242 -18.68 -20.88 -11.70
N GLU A 243 -18.06 -19.73 -11.98
CA GLU A 243 -18.67 -18.42 -11.78
C GLU A 243 -19.54 -18.06 -13.00
N TRP A 244 -20.67 -17.39 -12.77
CA TRP A 244 -21.48 -16.81 -13.85
C TRP A 244 -21.83 -15.35 -13.54
N GLN A 245 -22.28 -14.66 -14.59
CA GLN A 245 -22.59 -13.23 -14.55
C GLN A 245 -24.05 -13.00 -14.94
N LEU A 246 -24.71 -12.11 -14.21
CA LEU A 246 -26.07 -11.67 -14.50
C LEU A 246 -26.24 -10.21 -14.09
N THR A 247 -27.36 -9.61 -14.48
CA THR A 247 -27.72 -8.25 -14.05
C THR A 247 -28.74 -8.33 -12.93
N LEU A 248 -28.51 -7.62 -11.82
CA LEU A 248 -29.46 -7.46 -10.75
C LEU A 248 -30.47 -6.37 -11.10
N HIS A 249 -31.73 -6.64 -10.83
CA HIS A 249 -32.87 -5.73 -10.99
C HIS A 249 -33.48 -5.44 -9.61
N ALA A 250 -34.22 -4.34 -9.53
CA ALA A 250 -35.11 -4.13 -8.39
C ALA A 250 -36.11 -5.30 -8.28
N PRO A 251 -36.51 -5.71 -7.07
CA PRO A 251 -37.37 -6.88 -6.88
C PRO A 251 -38.66 -6.80 -7.72
N GLY A 252 -38.89 -7.81 -8.55
CA GLY A 252 -40.06 -7.92 -9.43
C GLY A 252 -40.13 -6.89 -10.57
N ALA A 253 -39.08 -6.12 -10.81
CA ALA A 253 -39.09 -5.02 -11.78
C ALA A 253 -38.58 -5.42 -13.17
N PHE A 254 -38.05 -6.63 -13.36
CA PHE A 254 -37.55 -7.12 -14.66
C PHE A 254 -38.66 -7.04 -15.73
N PRO A 255 -38.38 -6.52 -16.95
CA PRO A 255 -37.08 -6.13 -17.51
C PRO A 255 -36.60 -4.71 -17.17
N ALA A 256 -37.39 -3.90 -16.45
CA ALA A 256 -37.01 -2.57 -16.00
C ALA A 256 -36.18 -2.60 -14.69
N GLY A 257 -35.76 -1.44 -14.20
CA GLY A 257 -35.15 -1.31 -12.88
C GLY A 257 -33.79 -2.01 -12.69
N ALA A 258 -32.97 -2.11 -13.75
CA ALA A 258 -31.62 -2.66 -13.66
C ALA A 258 -30.75 -1.85 -12.68
N LEU A 259 -30.12 -2.53 -11.73
CA LEU A 259 -29.29 -1.96 -10.68
C LEU A 259 -27.80 -2.06 -11.02
N ALA A 260 -27.28 -3.28 -11.19
CA ALA A 260 -25.86 -3.51 -11.41
C ALA A 260 -25.58 -4.92 -11.96
N PRO A 261 -24.49 -5.13 -12.71
CA PRO A 261 -23.99 -6.47 -13.00
C PRO A 261 -23.42 -7.12 -11.74
N ALA A 262 -23.69 -8.42 -11.56
CA ALA A 262 -23.20 -9.22 -10.46
C ALA A 262 -22.55 -10.51 -10.97
N LYS A 263 -21.55 -10.98 -10.22
CA LYS A 263 -20.94 -12.30 -10.37
C LYS A 263 -21.45 -13.19 -9.24
N LEU A 264 -21.90 -14.39 -9.59
CA LEU A 264 -22.39 -15.37 -8.62
C LEU A 264 -21.62 -16.68 -8.78
N MET A 265 -21.50 -17.40 -7.67
CA MET A 265 -21.01 -18.77 -7.62
C MET A 265 -21.74 -19.51 -6.50
N TRP A 266 -22.09 -20.77 -6.71
CA TRP A 266 -22.52 -21.64 -5.62
C TRP A 266 -21.29 -22.19 -4.90
N VAL A 267 -21.38 -22.28 -3.58
CA VAL A 267 -20.39 -22.98 -2.76
C VAL A 267 -21.12 -24.08 -2.01
N PRO A 268 -20.98 -25.35 -2.42
CA PRO A 268 -21.63 -26.44 -1.69
C PRO A 268 -21.00 -26.54 -0.30
N LEU A 269 -21.84 -26.51 0.74
CA LEU A 269 -21.38 -26.79 2.09
C LEU A 269 -21.14 -28.31 2.17
N GLN A 270 -19.88 -28.74 2.08
CA GLN A 270 -19.54 -30.12 2.44
C GLN A 270 -20.01 -30.32 3.88
N GLN A 271 -20.98 -31.22 4.08
CA GLN A 271 -21.29 -31.72 5.41
C GLN A 271 -19.97 -32.31 5.93
N GLN A 272 -19.39 -31.66 6.93
CA GLN A 272 -18.24 -32.21 7.64
C GLN A 272 -18.66 -33.62 8.07
N GLY A 273 -17.98 -34.62 7.51
CA GLY A 273 -18.33 -36.01 7.69
C GLY A 273 -18.52 -36.30 9.17
N ALA A 274 -19.70 -36.80 9.53
CA ALA A 274 -19.91 -37.51 10.76
C ALA A 274 -18.80 -38.55 10.86
N GLY A 275 -17.84 -38.33 11.76
CA GLY A 275 -16.84 -39.34 12.11
C GLY A 275 -17.61 -40.58 12.55
N GLN A 276 -17.57 -41.62 11.72
CA GLN A 276 -17.94 -42.97 12.11
C GLN A 276 -16.98 -43.41 13.21
N GLY A 277 -17.30 -43.08 14.46
CA GLY A 277 -16.80 -43.79 15.63
C GLY A 277 -17.57 -45.10 15.73
N GLY A 278 -17.17 -46.08 14.93
CA GLY A 278 -17.67 -47.45 15.05
C GLY A 278 -17.30 -48.01 16.41
N SER A 279 -18.31 -48.13 17.27
CA SER A 279 -18.33 -49.12 18.34
C SER A 279 -18.31 -50.51 17.72
N GLY A 280 -17.23 -51.25 17.94
CA GLY A 280 -17.11 -52.67 17.64
C GLY A 280 -16.30 -53.32 18.74
N GLU A 281 -17.01 -53.82 19.74
CA GLU A 281 -16.52 -54.81 20.70
C GLU A 281 -16.08 -56.07 19.93
N GLU A 282 -14.85 -56.51 20.18
CA GLU A 282 -14.44 -57.89 20.54
C GLU A 282 -12.93 -57.96 20.79
#